data_AF-W2CT60-F1
#
_entry.id   AF-W2CT60-F1
#
_cell.length_a   1.000
_cell.length_b   1.000
_cell.length_c   1.000
_cell.angle_alpha   90.00
_cell.angle_beta   90.00
_cell.angle_gamma   90.00
#
_symmetry.space_group_name_H-M   'P 1'
#
loop_
_entity.id
_entity.type
_entity.pdbx_description
1 polymer ?
#
loop_
_entity_poly.entity_id
_entity_poly.type
_entity_poly.pdbx_seq_one_letter_code
_entity_poly.pdbx_strand_id
1 'polypeptide(L)'
;MNVKEEILQRTNRGLDIFYFYMPINFVPKRNFRNPLYDDKRASCNIYLDAKSDCYRMKDFGNDLYSGDCFWFAATMQGLDAHTEFMQVLETIIRDLQLSISLPGKARSAAPVRKAPNSGSVALPQPSEHENTPWNKGRFSIVEQPCRMEELAFWGRYGIDTKTLQRF
;
A
#
# COMPACT_ATOMS: atom_id res chain seq x y z
N MET A 1 10.61 4.04 21.66
CA MET A 1 10.59 3.80 20.21
C MET A 1 9.40 4.56 19.65
N ASN A 2 9.59 5.47 18.70
CA ASN A 2 8.49 6.30 18.18
C ASN A 2 7.80 5.53 17.04
N VAL A 3 6.60 4.97 17.30
CA VAL A 3 5.84 4.13 16.33
C VAL A 3 5.69 4.85 14.99
N LYS A 4 5.46 6.17 15.02
CA LYS A 4 5.36 7.03 13.84
C LYS A 4 6.60 6.93 12.94
N GLU A 5 7.79 7.06 13.51
CA GLU A 5 9.06 7.00 12.77
C GLU A 5 9.29 5.60 12.20
N GLU A 6 8.92 4.56 12.94
CA GLU A 6 9.06 3.17 12.49
C GLU A 6 8.14 2.86 11.29
N ILE A 7 6.91 3.40 11.29
CA ILE A 7 6.02 3.34 10.13
C ILE A 7 6.67 4.04 8.94
N LEU A 8 7.18 5.27 9.11
CA LEU A 8 7.82 6.02 8.03
C LEU A 8 9.04 5.28 7.45
N GLN A 9 9.82 4.60 8.29
CA GLN A 9 10.96 3.79 7.83
C GLN A 9 10.51 2.58 7.01
N ARG A 10 9.42 1.90 7.40
CA ARG A 10 8.93 0.70 6.68
C ARG A 10 8.12 1.00 5.42
N THR A 11 7.63 2.23 5.25
CA THR A 11 6.70 2.63 4.17
C THR A 11 7.34 3.59 3.15
N ASN A 12 8.66 3.50 2.97
CA ASN A 12 9.42 4.38 2.08
C ASN A 12 9.13 5.87 2.35
N ARG A 13 9.34 6.29 3.60
CA ARG A 13 9.08 7.65 4.08
C ARG A 13 7.61 8.10 3.92
N GLY A 14 6.67 7.15 3.97
CA GLY A 14 5.23 7.39 3.86
C GLY A 14 4.68 7.37 2.43
N LEU A 15 5.52 7.11 1.42
CA LEU A 15 5.05 7.02 0.03
C LEU A 15 4.12 5.82 -0.19
N ASP A 16 4.43 4.68 0.43
CA ASP A 16 3.63 3.46 0.26
C ASP A 16 2.22 3.63 0.85
N ILE A 17 2.07 4.48 1.88
CA ILE A 17 0.77 4.83 2.46
C ILE A 17 -0.09 5.59 1.44
N PHE A 18 0.51 6.54 0.71
CA PHE A 18 -0.22 7.22 -0.36
C PHE A 18 -0.63 6.25 -1.46
N TYR A 19 0.26 5.36 -1.92
CA TYR A 19 -0.11 4.37 -2.94
C TYR A 19 -1.21 3.41 -2.48
N PHE A 20 -1.22 3.03 -1.20
CA PHE A 20 -2.22 2.11 -0.67
C PHE A 20 -3.61 2.75 -0.58
N TYR A 21 -3.70 3.97 -0.04
CA TYR A 21 -5.00 4.61 0.21
C TYR A 21 -5.48 5.51 -0.96
N MET A 22 -4.61 5.95 -1.86
CA MET A 22 -5.02 6.81 -2.98
C MET A 22 -5.84 5.98 -3.99
N PRO A 23 -7.07 6.40 -4.32
CA PRO A 23 -7.93 5.64 -5.24
C PRO A 23 -7.52 5.76 -6.72
N ILE A 24 -6.44 6.48 -7.01
CA ILE A 24 -5.95 6.75 -8.37
C ILE A 24 -4.45 6.50 -8.44
N ASN A 25 -3.95 6.19 -9.64
CA ASN A 25 -2.52 6.16 -9.88
C ASN A 25 -1.97 7.59 -9.98
N PHE A 26 -0.86 7.84 -9.29
CA PHE A 26 -0.15 9.11 -9.37
C PHE A 26 1.36 8.87 -9.56
N VAL A 27 2.05 9.91 -10.00
CA VAL A 27 3.51 9.92 -10.08
C VAL A 27 4.01 11.03 -9.17
N PRO A 28 4.89 10.75 -8.18
CA PRO A 28 5.46 11.77 -7.32
C PRO A 28 6.09 12.92 -8.13
N LYS A 29 6.01 14.14 -7.59
CA LYS A 29 6.45 15.39 -8.23
C LYS A 29 5.70 15.79 -9.51
N ARG A 30 4.70 15.03 -9.96
CA ARG A 30 3.79 15.41 -11.05
C ARG A 30 2.43 15.76 -10.48
N ASN A 31 1.81 16.82 -11.01
CA ASN A 31 0.48 17.19 -10.58
C ASN A 31 -0.56 16.20 -11.12
N PHE A 32 -1.54 15.88 -10.28
CA PHE A 32 -2.71 15.07 -10.59
C PHE A 32 -3.97 15.74 -10.04
N ARG A 33 -5.15 15.26 -10.44
CA ARG A 33 -6.44 15.78 -9.93
C ARG A 33 -6.69 15.24 -8.53
N ASN A 34 -7.05 16.09 -7.59
CA ASN A 34 -7.32 15.64 -6.22
C ASN A 34 -8.54 14.69 -6.19
N PRO A 35 -8.42 13.45 -5.68
CA PRO A 35 -9.55 12.52 -5.61
C PRO A 35 -10.56 12.85 -4.50
N LEU A 36 -10.26 13.81 -3.60
CA LEU A 36 -11.10 14.13 -2.45
C LEU A 36 -12.26 15.09 -2.79
N TYR A 37 -12.27 15.69 -3.99
CA TYR A 37 -13.36 16.53 -4.48
C TYR A 37 -13.41 16.54 -6.02
N ASP A 38 -14.41 17.20 -6.61
CA ASP A 38 -14.48 17.40 -8.06
C ASP A 38 -13.45 18.43 -8.54
N ASP A 39 -12.21 17.98 -8.69
CA ASP A 39 -11.09 18.79 -9.15
C ASP A 39 -11.03 18.90 -10.68
N LYS A 40 -11.26 20.10 -11.20
CA LYS A 40 -11.31 20.39 -12.64
C LYS A 40 -9.92 20.43 -13.29
N ARG A 41 -8.86 20.70 -12.52
CA ARG A 41 -7.50 20.91 -13.04
C ARG A 41 -6.50 20.21 -12.14
N ALA A 42 -5.52 19.50 -12.67
CA ALA A 42 -4.51 18.82 -11.86
C ALA A 42 -3.80 19.78 -10.89
N SER A 43 -4.24 19.74 -9.63
CA SER A 43 -3.90 20.70 -8.57
C SER A 43 -3.11 20.05 -7.44
N CYS A 44 -3.15 18.73 -7.30
CA CYS A 44 -2.54 17.99 -6.22
C CYS A 44 -1.18 17.41 -6.64
N ASN A 45 -0.21 17.39 -5.72
CA ASN A 45 1.13 16.86 -5.91
C ASN A 45 1.61 16.13 -4.66
N ILE A 46 2.28 14.99 -4.84
CA ILE A 46 2.96 14.28 -3.75
C ILE A 46 4.47 14.44 -3.92
N TYR A 47 5.13 14.97 -2.89
CA TYR A 47 6.56 15.29 -2.92
C TYR A 47 7.23 14.89 -1.61
N LEU A 48 8.54 14.63 -1.67
CA LEU A 48 9.36 14.40 -0.47
C LEU A 48 9.70 15.74 0.16
N ASP A 49 9.30 15.95 1.40
CA ASP A 49 9.69 17.14 2.17
C ASP A 49 11.06 16.93 2.82
N ALA A 50 12.04 17.73 2.42
CA ALA A 50 13.41 17.64 2.93
C ALA A 50 13.54 17.97 4.42
N LYS A 51 12.59 18.73 4.99
CA LYS A 51 12.63 19.11 6.41
C LYS A 51 12.18 17.99 7.34
N SER A 52 11.12 17.28 6.94
CA SER A 52 10.54 16.20 7.73
C SER A 52 10.96 14.80 7.28
N ASP A 53 11.75 14.70 6.20
CA ASP A 53 12.18 13.46 5.57
C ASP A 53 11.01 12.49 5.32
N CYS A 54 9.86 13.03 4.95
CA CYS A 54 8.64 12.28 4.65
C CYS A 54 7.89 12.84 3.45
N TYR A 55 7.16 11.97 2.76
CA TYR A 55 6.29 12.38 1.66
C TYR A 55 5.09 13.15 2.20
N ARG A 56 4.74 14.22 1.49
CA ARG A 56 3.61 15.10 1.76
C ARG A 56 2.79 15.32 0.51
N MET A 57 1.52 15.59 0.71
CA MET A 57 0.58 15.97 -0.32
C MET A 57 0.34 17.48 -0.25
N LYS A 58 0.50 18.17 -1.37
CA LYS A 58 0.16 19.58 -1.53
C LYS A 58 -0.89 19.72 -2.60
N ASP A 59 -1.98 20.40 -2.27
CA ASP A 59 -2.99 20.83 -3.22
C ASP A 59 -2.87 22.35 -3.44
N PHE A 60 -2.67 22.75 -4.70
CA PHE A 60 -2.58 24.14 -5.14
C PHE A 60 -3.94 24.77 -5.45
N GLY A 61 -4.99 23.96 -5.62
CA GLY A 61 -6.36 24.38 -5.87
C GLY A 61 -7.13 24.64 -4.57
N ASN A 62 -6.92 23.78 -3.57
CA ASN A 62 -7.51 23.95 -2.25
C ASN A 62 -6.56 23.50 -1.12
N ASP A 63 -6.04 24.48 -0.38
CA ASP A 63 -5.03 24.24 0.65
C ASP A 63 -5.52 23.35 1.81
N LEU A 64 -6.84 23.27 2.03
CA LEU A 64 -7.45 22.42 3.06
C LEU A 64 -7.18 20.92 2.84
N TYR A 65 -6.86 20.52 1.60
CA TYR A 65 -6.52 19.15 1.27
C TYR A 65 -5.00 18.90 1.19
N SER A 66 -4.21 19.73 1.85
CA SER A 66 -2.76 19.54 1.97
C SER A 66 -2.40 18.94 3.33
N GLY A 67 -1.48 17.98 3.36
CA GLY A 67 -1.13 17.29 4.60
C GLY A 67 0.00 16.27 4.45
N ASP A 68 0.32 15.61 5.56
CA ASP A 68 1.24 14.47 5.56
C ASP A 68 0.51 13.15 5.24
N CYS A 69 1.27 12.06 5.10
CA CYS A 69 0.71 10.74 4.83
C CYS A 69 -0.28 10.23 5.90
N PHE A 70 -0.14 10.66 7.16
CA PHE A 70 -1.02 10.24 8.25
C PHE A 70 -2.35 10.97 8.20
N TRP A 71 -2.32 12.28 7.97
CA TRP A 71 -3.52 13.07 7.71
C TRP A 71 -4.29 12.52 6.51
N PHE A 72 -3.58 12.14 5.43
CA PHE A 72 -4.23 11.57 4.26
C PHE A 72 -4.87 10.21 4.57
N ALA A 73 -4.15 9.31 5.25
CA ALA A 73 -4.68 8.01 5.66
C ALA A 73 -5.90 8.16 6.59
N ALA A 74 -5.86 9.10 7.54
CA ALA A 74 -6.99 9.40 8.41
C ALA A 74 -8.21 9.88 7.61
N THR A 75 -8.00 10.83 6.70
CA THR A 75 -9.03 11.36 5.79
C THR A 75 -9.69 10.24 4.98
N MET A 76 -8.89 9.32 4.41
CA MET A 76 -9.40 8.20 3.63
C MET A 76 -10.19 7.18 4.46
N GLN A 77 -9.96 7.13 5.77
CA GLN A 77 -10.68 6.28 6.72
C GLN A 77 -11.86 6.99 7.39
N GLY A 78 -12.04 8.30 7.17
CA GLY A 78 -13.03 9.09 7.89
C GLY A 78 -12.71 9.33 9.36
N LEU A 79 -11.43 9.25 9.74
CA LEU A 79 -10.93 9.51 11.10
C LEU A 79 -10.32 10.92 11.21
N ASP A 80 -10.26 11.45 12.42
CA ASP A 80 -9.56 12.72 12.68
C ASP A 80 -8.10 12.48 13.13
N ALA A 81 -7.16 12.97 12.33
CA ALA A 81 -5.72 12.83 12.60
C ALA A 81 -5.25 13.52 13.89
N HIS A 82 -5.99 14.49 14.42
CA HIS A 82 -5.62 15.20 15.65
C HIS A 82 -6.10 14.49 16.92
N THR A 83 -7.30 13.94 16.90
CA THR A 83 -7.92 13.29 18.06
C THR A 83 -7.72 11.77 18.06
N GLU A 84 -7.67 11.14 16.89
CA GLU A 84 -7.65 9.69 16.72
C GLU A 84 -6.33 9.17 16.15
N PHE A 85 -5.25 9.94 16.31
CA PHE A 85 -3.94 9.63 15.72
C PHE A 85 -3.47 8.19 15.99
N MET A 86 -3.63 7.68 17.21
CA MET A 86 -3.26 6.29 17.53
C MET A 86 -4.06 5.25 16.73
N GLN A 87 -5.36 5.47 16.52
CA GLN A 87 -6.19 4.58 15.71
C GLN A 87 -5.74 4.59 14.24
N VAL A 88 -5.35 5.76 13.72
CA VAL A 88 -4.78 5.89 12.38
C VAL A 88 -3.50 5.07 12.26
N LEU A 89 -2.59 5.14 13.23
CA LEU A 89 -1.37 4.32 13.24
C LEU A 89 -1.68 2.83 13.30
N GLU A 90 -2.62 2.41 14.16
CA GLU A 90 -3.05 1.01 14.26
C GLU A 90 -3.61 0.48 12.94
N THR A 91 -4.42 1.27 12.26
CA THR A 91 -5.01 0.85 10.98
C THR A 91 -3.97 0.81 9.87
N ILE A 92 -3.07 1.79 9.76
CA ILE A 92 -1.96 1.73 8.80
C ILE A 92 -1.11 0.47 9.03
N ILE A 93 -0.77 0.15 10.28
CA ILE A 93 0.01 -1.05 10.61
C ILE A 93 -0.73 -2.32 10.18
N ARG A 94 -2.05 -2.37 10.39
CA ARG A 94 -2.90 -3.52 10.03
C ARG A 94 -3.02 -3.68 8.52
N ASP A 95 -3.32 -2.59 7.83
CA ASP A 95 -3.64 -2.57 6.40
C ASP A 95 -2.40 -2.82 5.54
N LEU A 96 -1.27 -2.20 5.89
CA LEU A 96 0.02 -2.44 5.22
C LEU A 96 0.76 -3.66 5.81
N GLN A 97 0.13 -4.38 6.75
CA GLN A 97 0.68 -5.58 7.41
C GLN A 97 2.11 -5.36 7.96
N LEU A 98 2.36 -4.18 8.53
CA LEU A 98 3.67 -3.81 9.04
C LEU A 98 4.01 -4.60 10.30
N SER A 99 5.24 -5.10 10.40
CA SER A 99 5.72 -5.90 11.53
C SER A 99 6.06 -5.09 12.79
N ILE A 100 5.27 -4.05 13.09
CA ILE A 100 5.48 -3.11 14.21
C ILE A 100 4.77 -3.62 15.46
N SER A 101 5.32 -3.38 16.65
CA SER A 101 4.65 -3.68 17.92
C SER A 101 4.17 -2.39 18.55
N LEU A 102 2.85 -2.22 18.72
CA LEU A 102 2.29 -1.09 19.46
C LEU A 102 2.38 -1.35 20.97
N PRO A 103 2.81 -0.36 21.78
CA PRO A 103 2.84 -0.49 23.23
C PRO A 103 1.42 -0.65 23.80
N GLY A 104 1.20 -1.67 24.63
CA GLY A 104 -0.08 -1.89 25.33
C GLY A 104 -1.01 -2.92 24.71
N LYS A 105 -0.73 -3.42 23.50
CA LYS A 105 -1.47 -4.52 22.90
C LYS A 105 -0.51 -5.69 22.70
N ALA A 106 -0.48 -6.60 23.68
CA ALA A 106 0.09 -7.92 23.47
C ALA A 106 -0.53 -8.44 22.17
N ARG A 107 0.32 -8.77 21.18
CA ARG A 107 -0.12 -9.39 19.95
C ARG A 107 -0.91 -10.63 20.35
N SER A 108 -2.24 -10.53 20.36
CA SER A 108 -3.07 -11.70 20.19
C SER A 108 -2.81 -12.10 18.75
N ALA A 109 -1.76 -12.89 18.57
CA ALA A 109 -1.58 -13.70 17.39
C ALA A 109 -2.76 -14.67 17.40
N ALA A 110 -3.93 -14.18 17.00
CA ALA A 110 -5.01 -15.03 16.60
C ALA A 110 -4.42 -15.82 15.42
N PRO A 111 -4.27 -17.15 15.54
CA PRO A 111 -3.88 -17.93 14.39
C PRO A 111 -4.96 -17.65 13.35
N VAL A 112 -4.54 -17.17 12.18
CA VAL A 112 -5.40 -17.17 10.99
C VAL A 112 -5.90 -18.60 10.88
N ARG A 113 -7.15 -18.82 11.29
CA ARG A 113 -7.82 -20.09 11.12
C ARG A 113 -7.83 -20.31 9.62
N LYS A 114 -7.00 -21.23 9.14
CA LYS A 114 -7.15 -21.77 7.80
C LYS A 114 -8.58 -22.32 7.75
N ALA A 115 -9.45 -21.65 7.01
CA ALA A 115 -10.75 -22.21 6.71
C ALA A 115 -10.51 -23.58 6.02
N PRO A 116 -11.20 -24.64 6.45
CA PRO A 116 -11.03 -25.94 5.82
C PRO A 116 -11.54 -25.87 4.38
N ASN A 117 -10.71 -26.37 3.46
CA ASN A 117 -11.11 -26.65 2.09
C ASN A 117 -12.44 -27.44 2.08
N SER A 118 -13.46 -26.87 1.45
CA SER A 118 -14.58 -27.62 0.89
C SER A 118 -15.29 -26.77 -0.16
N GLY A 119 -15.32 -27.28 -1.39
CA GLY A 119 -16.26 -26.88 -2.43
C GLY A 119 -15.70 -25.98 -3.54
N SER A 120 -15.18 -26.63 -4.59
CA SER A 120 -15.20 -26.19 -6.00
C SER A 120 -15.44 -24.70 -6.29
N VAL A 121 -14.36 -23.95 -6.52
CA VAL A 121 -14.45 -22.66 -7.21
C VAL A 121 -14.52 -22.95 -8.71
N ALA A 122 -15.70 -22.73 -9.28
CA ALA A 122 -15.91 -22.73 -10.72
C ALA A 122 -15.07 -21.61 -11.37
N LEU A 123 -14.39 -21.96 -12.46
CA LEU A 123 -13.68 -21.03 -13.34
C LEU A 123 -14.60 -19.87 -13.77
N PRO A 124 -14.08 -18.64 -13.90
CA PRO A 124 -14.81 -17.58 -14.59
C PRO A 124 -14.91 -17.92 -16.08
N GLN A 125 -16.15 -17.97 -16.60
CA GLN A 125 -16.42 -18.04 -18.03
C GLN A 125 -15.85 -16.80 -18.74
N PRO A 126 -15.12 -16.95 -19.85
CA PRO A 126 -14.77 -15.83 -20.71
C PRO A 126 -16.00 -15.41 -21.53
N SER A 127 -16.35 -14.13 -21.43
CA SER A 127 -17.30 -13.46 -22.31
C SER A 127 -16.85 -13.57 -23.77
N GLU A 128 -17.76 -14.03 -24.62
CA GLU A 128 -17.61 -14.03 -26.08
C GLU A 128 -17.43 -12.58 -26.60
N HIS A 129 -16.83 -12.44 -27.78
CA HIS A 129 -16.48 -11.22 -28.52
C HIS A 129 -15.02 -10.75 -28.41
N GLU A 130 -14.12 -11.38 -29.19
CA GLU A 130 -13.48 -10.70 -30.33
C GLU A 130 -12.68 -11.71 -31.18
N ASN A 131 -12.89 -11.67 -32.49
CA ASN A 131 -12.23 -12.53 -33.46
C ASN A 131 -10.79 -12.06 -33.72
N THR A 132 -9.78 -12.79 -33.27
CA THR A 132 -8.42 -12.70 -33.83
C THR A 132 -7.70 -14.04 -33.69
N PRO A 133 -7.11 -14.63 -34.76
CA PRO A 133 -6.49 -15.94 -34.68
C PRO A 133 -5.08 -15.81 -34.09
N TRP A 134 -4.95 -15.89 -32.77
CA TRP A 134 -3.64 -15.96 -32.12
C TRP A 134 -3.17 -17.42 -32.02
N ASN A 135 -2.03 -17.70 -32.66
CA ASN A 135 -1.35 -18.98 -32.71
C ASN A 135 -1.29 -19.67 -31.33
N LYS A 136 -1.80 -20.90 -31.23
CA LYS A 136 -1.57 -21.81 -30.09
C LYS A 136 -0.10 -22.28 -30.11
N GLY A 137 0.81 -21.39 -29.71
CA GLY A 137 2.13 -21.79 -29.26
C GLY A 137 2.00 -22.58 -27.97
N ARG A 138 2.65 -23.74 -27.88
CA ARG A 138 2.82 -24.46 -26.62
C ARG A 138 3.60 -23.55 -25.67
N PHE A 139 2.96 -23.01 -24.65
CA PHE A 139 3.65 -22.33 -23.56
C PHE A 139 4.20 -23.38 -22.59
N SER A 140 5.47 -23.26 -22.23
CA SER A 140 6.08 -24.03 -21.15
C SER A 140 6.26 -23.13 -19.94
N ILE A 141 5.73 -23.53 -18.80
CA ILE A 141 5.94 -22.86 -17.52
C ILE A 141 7.33 -23.26 -17.02
N VAL A 142 8.16 -22.27 -16.68
CA VAL A 142 9.48 -22.48 -16.10
C VAL A 142 9.54 -21.69 -14.81
N GLU A 143 9.98 -22.33 -13.73
CA GLU A 143 10.22 -21.66 -12.46
C GLU A 143 11.39 -20.69 -12.60
N GLN A 144 11.15 -19.41 -12.30
CA GLN A 144 12.20 -18.39 -12.29
C GLN A 144 12.81 -18.31 -10.89
N PRO A 145 14.14 -18.40 -10.74
CA PRO A 145 14.79 -18.19 -9.45
C PRO A 145 14.64 -16.74 -9.00
N CYS A 146 14.53 -16.53 -7.68
CA CYS A 146 14.47 -15.19 -7.10
C CYS A 146 15.75 -14.42 -7.44
N ARG A 147 15.59 -13.26 -8.07
CA ARG A 147 16.70 -12.37 -8.41
C ARG A 147 17.19 -11.63 -7.17
N MET A 148 18.42 -11.12 -7.23
CA MET A 148 19.03 -10.42 -6.11
C MET A 148 18.26 -9.14 -5.75
N GLU A 149 17.69 -8.46 -6.76
CA GLU A 149 16.86 -7.25 -6.55
C GLU A 149 15.56 -7.58 -5.81
N GLU A 150 14.96 -8.73 -6.11
CA GLU A 150 13.74 -9.21 -5.46
C GLU A 150 14.05 -9.61 -4.01
N LEU A 151 15.15 -10.32 -3.77
CA LEU A 151 15.61 -10.65 -2.43
C LEU A 151 15.90 -9.40 -1.61
N ALA A 152 16.54 -8.39 -2.21
CA ALA A 152 16.77 -7.10 -1.56
C ALA A 152 15.44 -6.40 -1.26
N PHE A 153 14.49 -6.41 -2.19
CA PHE A 153 13.15 -5.85 -2.01
C PHE A 153 12.44 -6.50 -0.82
N TRP A 154 12.37 -7.83 -0.77
CA TRP A 154 11.73 -8.61 0.30
C TRP A 154 12.46 -8.48 1.64
N GLY A 155 13.79 -8.37 1.61
CA GLY A 155 14.62 -8.14 2.77
C GLY A 155 14.29 -6.84 3.51
N ARG A 156 13.80 -5.80 2.81
CA ARG A 156 13.32 -4.56 3.44
C ARG A 156 12.14 -4.80 4.38
N TYR A 157 11.37 -5.85 4.15
CA TYR A 157 10.23 -6.26 4.96
C TYR A 157 10.60 -7.34 6.00
N GLY A 158 11.89 -7.68 6.12
CA GLY A 158 12.37 -8.72 7.03
C GLY A 158 12.08 -10.14 6.54
N ILE A 159 11.74 -10.30 5.26
CA ILE A 159 11.48 -11.59 4.64
C ILE A 159 12.79 -12.10 4.07
N ASP A 160 13.28 -13.21 4.63
CA ASP A 160 14.52 -13.85 4.21
C ASP A 160 14.30 -14.90 3.12
N THR A 161 15.38 -15.33 2.48
CA THR A 161 15.35 -16.35 1.43
C THR A 161 14.73 -17.66 1.93
N LYS A 162 14.92 -18.00 3.20
CA LYS A 162 14.33 -19.19 3.81
C LYS A 162 12.81 -19.11 3.87
N THR A 163 12.26 -17.92 4.14
CA THR A 163 10.83 -17.66 4.15
C THR A 163 10.26 -17.73 2.74
N LEU A 164 10.94 -17.15 1.75
CA LEU A 164 10.52 -17.20 0.34
C LEU A 164 10.57 -18.60 -0.27
N GLN A 165 11.50 -19.46 0.15
CA GLN A 165 11.59 -20.84 -0.33
C GLN A 165 10.61 -21.79 0.36
N ARG A 166 10.02 -21.37 1.49
CA ARG A 166 9.12 -22.22 2.27
C ARG A 166 7.67 -22.20 1.76
N PHE A 167 7.29 -21.16 1.01
CA PHE A 167 5.94 -20.90 0.53
C PHE A 167 5.93 -20.72 -0.99
#